data_AF-A0A6V8E1H9-F1
#
_entry.id   AF-A0A6V8E1H9-F1
#
_cell.length_a   1.000
_cell.length_b   1.000
_cell.length_c   1.000
_cell.angle_alpha   90.00
_cell.angle_beta   90.00
_cell.angle_gamma   90.00
#
_symmetry.space_group_name_H-M   'P 1'
#
loop_
_entity.id
_entity.type
_entity.pdbx_description
1 polymer ?
#
loop_
_entity_poly.entity_id
_entity_poly.type
_entity_poly.pdbx_seq_one_letter_code
_entity_poly.pdbx_strand_id
1 'polypeptide(L)'
;MSTEWKLILEVESSSKQNTDSLAAALITDCDVNHNGDSFSIEILESKAKDLRAMWNTRVRGLIAVDSLVNMIDNLIPSEDS
;
A
#
# COMPACT_ATOMS: atom_id res chain seq x y z
N MET A 1 -5.55 -12.22 29.43
CA MET A 1 -5.83 -11.86 28.03
C MET A 1 -4.57 -11.24 27.46
N SER A 2 -4.07 -11.73 26.32
CA SER A 2 -3.02 -11.02 25.58
C SER A 2 -3.67 -9.86 24.82
N THR A 3 -3.07 -8.67 24.89
CA THR A 3 -3.46 -7.55 24.04
C THR A 3 -3.15 -7.91 22.59
N GLU A 4 -4.14 -7.79 21.71
CA GLU A 4 -3.97 -7.93 20.27
C GLU A 4 -4.01 -6.54 19.65
N TRP A 5 -2.95 -6.16 18.96
CA TRP A 5 -2.85 -4.88 18.30
C TRP A 5 -3.31 -5.00 16.86
N LYS A 6 -4.03 -3.99 16.40
CA LYS A 6 -4.58 -3.91 15.05
C LYS A 6 -4.16 -2.60 14.40
N LEU A 7 -3.68 -2.69 13.16
CA LEU A 7 -3.53 -1.55 12.26
C LEU A 7 -4.29 -1.82 10.97
N ILE A 8 -4.96 -0.79 10.49
CA ILE A 8 -5.56 -0.76 9.16
C ILE A 8 -4.83 0.34 8.39
N LEU A 9 -4.32 0.00 7.21
CA LEU A 9 -3.87 0.97 6.23
C LEU A 9 -4.93 1.03 5.14
N GLU A 10 -5.35 2.23 4.77
CA GLU A 10 -6.12 2.49 3.57
C GLU A 10 -5.28 3.36 2.63
N VAL A 11 -5.26 3.03 1.35
CA VAL A 11 -4.43 3.69 0.34
C VAL A 11 -5.27 3.97 -0.89
N GLU A 12 -5.13 5.20 -1.39
CA GLU A 12 -5.69 5.69 -2.64
C GLU A 12 -4.63 6.58 -3.30
N SER A 13 -4.44 6.43 -4.61
CA SER A 13 -3.50 7.21 -5.41
C SER A 13 -4.22 8.14 -6.39
N SER A 14 -3.46 8.85 -7.23
CA SER A 14 -3.96 9.84 -8.20
C SER A 14 -4.87 9.26 -9.28
N SER A 15 -4.81 7.94 -9.51
CA SER A 15 -5.67 7.22 -10.43
C SER A 15 -5.93 5.81 -9.93
N LYS A 16 -7.04 5.22 -10.36
CA LYS A 16 -7.34 3.81 -10.07
C LYS A 16 -6.20 2.87 -10.50
N GLN A 17 -5.57 3.16 -11.64
CA GLN A 17 -4.48 2.34 -12.17
C GLN A 17 -3.23 2.41 -11.27
N ASN A 18 -2.94 3.58 -10.70
CA ASN A 18 -1.86 3.76 -9.74
C ASN A 18 -2.20 3.09 -8.39
N THR A 19 -3.45 3.21 -7.94
CA THR A 19 -3.92 2.50 -6.74
C THR A 19 -3.77 0.98 -6.92
N ASP A 20 -4.18 0.43 -8.06
CA ASP A 20 -4.07 -1.00 -8.35
C ASP A 20 -2.60 -1.44 -8.45
N SER A 21 -1.71 -0.57 -8.95
CA SER A 21 -0.26 -0.82 -8.99
C SER A 21 0.36 -0.89 -7.59
N LEU A 22 -0.06 0.00 -6.69
CA LEU A 22 0.36 -0.03 -5.27
C LEU A 22 -0.17 -1.26 -4.54
N ALA A 23 -1.42 -1.64 -4.81
CA ALA A 23 -2.02 -2.87 -4.26
C ALA A 23 -1.25 -4.12 -4.68
N ALA A 24 -0.90 -4.21 -5.98
CA ALA A 24 -0.17 -5.34 -6.53
C ALA A 24 1.20 -5.55 -5.86
N ALA A 25 1.85 -4.48 -5.41
CA ALA A 25 3.11 -4.57 -4.68
C ALA A 25 3.01 -5.20 -3.29
N LEU A 26 1.79 -5.32 -2.74
CA LEU A 26 1.54 -5.88 -1.41
C LEU A 26 0.92 -7.28 -1.43
N ILE A 27 0.45 -7.76 -2.60
CA ILE A 27 -0.28 -9.03 -2.74
C ILE A 27 0.51 -10.25 -2.23
N THR A 28 1.84 -10.22 -2.31
CA THR A 28 2.67 -11.33 -1.82
C THR A 28 2.80 -11.37 -0.29
N ASP A 29 2.53 -10.24 0.38
CA ASP A 29 2.92 -10.02 1.78
C ASP A 29 1.72 -9.86 2.73
N CYS A 30 0.53 -9.56 2.21
CA CYS A 30 -0.70 -9.43 2.97
C CYS A 30 -1.94 -9.53 2.10
N ASP A 31 -3.07 -9.88 2.73
CA ASP A 31 -4.38 -9.82 2.09
C ASP A 31 -4.78 -8.37 1.83
N VAL A 32 -5.02 -8.05 0.57
CA VAL A 32 -5.44 -6.73 0.11
C VAL A 32 -6.95 -6.74 -0.17
N ASN A 33 -7.67 -5.81 0.44
CA ASN A 33 -9.11 -5.63 0.24
C ASN A 33 -9.36 -4.39 -0.62
N HIS A 34 -9.86 -4.56 -1.84
CA HIS A 34 -10.18 -3.45 -2.74
C HIS A 34 -11.55 -2.83 -2.41
N ASN A 35 -11.62 -1.50 -2.37
CA ASN A 35 -12.82 -0.72 -2.07
C ASN A 35 -13.00 0.42 -3.09
N GLY A 36 -13.49 0.08 -4.29
CA GLY A 36 -13.66 1.06 -5.36
C GLY A 36 -12.32 1.59 -5.89
N ASP A 37 -12.02 2.83 -5.54
CA ASP A 37 -10.80 3.55 -5.95
C ASP A 37 -9.67 3.47 -4.92
N SER A 38 -9.93 2.86 -3.75
CA SER A 38 -8.95 2.60 -2.70
C SER A 38 -8.73 1.09 -2.47
N PHE A 39 -7.70 0.75 -1.70
CA PHE A 39 -7.57 -0.57 -1.08
C PHE A 39 -7.18 -0.45 0.38
N SER A 40 -7.40 -1.51 1.15
CA SER A 40 -6.93 -1.60 2.53
C SER A 40 -6.22 -2.90 2.83
N ILE A 41 -5.32 -2.84 3.82
CA ILE A 41 -4.71 -4.00 4.44
C ILE A 41 -4.91 -3.94 5.95
N GLU A 42 -5.05 -5.11 6.55
CA GLU A 42 -5.16 -5.26 8.00
C GLU A 42 -3.97 -6.05 8.54
N ILE A 43 -3.38 -5.56 9.63
CA ILE A 43 -2.29 -6.24 10.34
C ILE A 43 -2.71 -6.45 11.79
N LEU A 44 -2.79 -7.73 12.18
CA LEU A 44 -3.07 -8.17 13.55
C LEU A 44 -1.79 -8.77 14.13
N GLU A 45 -1.36 -8.27 15.29
CA GLU A 45 -0.19 -8.81 15.98
C GLU A 45 -0.26 -8.55 17.50
N SER A 46 0.04 -9.58 18.28
CA SER A 46 0.08 -9.56 19.75
C SER A 46 1.18 -8.67 20.33
N LYS A 47 2.29 -8.50 19.61
CA LYS A 47 3.46 -7.73 20.04
C LYS A 47 3.53 -6.40 19.30
N ALA A 48 3.31 -5.30 20.01
CA ALA A 48 3.39 -3.94 19.45
C ALA A 48 4.70 -3.65 18.68
N LYS A 49 5.84 -4.18 19.15
CA LYS A 49 7.14 -4.07 18.47
C LYS A 49 7.10 -4.70 17.07
N ASP A 50 6.52 -5.89 16.97
CA ASP A 50 6.52 -6.69 15.75
C ASP A 50 5.48 -6.11 14.77
N LEU A 51 4.32 -5.67 15.28
CA LEU A 51 3.35 -4.88 14.53
C LEU A 51 3.99 -3.66 13.87
N ARG A 52 4.75 -2.87 14.64
CA ARG A 52 5.48 -1.70 14.11
C ARG A 52 6.50 -2.10 13.04
N ALA A 53 7.19 -3.23 13.21
CA ALA A 53 8.14 -3.71 12.21
C ALA A 53 7.42 -4.11 10.92
N MET A 54 6.32 -4.86 11.01
CA MET A 54 5.46 -5.26 9.89
C MET A 54 4.91 -4.06 9.13
N TRP A 55 4.42 -3.06 9.86
CA TRP A 55 3.94 -1.79 9.31
C TRP A 55 5.04 -1.06 8.53
N ASN A 56 6.19 -0.85 9.17
CA ASN A 56 7.30 -0.10 8.56
C ASN A 56 7.82 -0.75 7.28
N THR A 57 7.87 -2.08 7.21
CA THR A 57 8.28 -2.79 5.99
C THR A 57 7.31 -2.53 4.84
N ARG A 58 6.00 -2.67 5.09
CA ARG A 58 4.95 -2.48 4.07
C ARG A 58 4.89 -1.03 3.58
N VAL A 59 4.95 -0.06 4.50
CA VAL A 59 4.95 1.37 4.14
C VAL A 59 6.20 1.74 3.32
N ARG A 60 7.38 1.21 3.66
CA ARG A 60 8.59 1.44 2.85
C ARG A 60 8.48 0.82 1.45
N GLY A 61 7.88 -0.38 1.34
CA GLY A 61 7.59 -1.00 0.05
C GLY A 61 6.67 -0.13 -0.81
N LEU A 62 5.58 0.37 -0.22
CA LEU A 62 4.67 1.30 -0.89
C LEU A 62 5.35 2.59 -1.35
N ILE A 63 6.19 3.22 -0.50
CA ILE A 63 6.94 4.43 -0.89
C ILE A 63 7.84 4.17 -2.10
N ALA A 64 8.50 3.01 -2.15
CA ALA A 64 9.37 2.66 -3.26
C ALA A 64 8.58 2.49 -4.57
N VAL A 65 7.41 1.83 -4.50
CA VAL A 65 6.54 1.61 -5.66
C VAL A 65 5.91 2.93 -6.12
N ASP A 66 5.40 3.74 -5.20
CA ASP A 66 4.83 5.06 -5.48
C ASP A 66 5.84 5.97 -6.19
N SER A 67 7.10 5.97 -5.74
CA SER A 67 8.17 6.72 -6.40
C SER A 67 8.43 6.26 -7.84
N LEU A 68 8.32 4.95 -8.11
CA LEU A 68 8.47 4.40 -9.46
C LEU A 68 7.27 4.71 -10.35
N VAL A 69 6.05 4.56 -9.82
CA VAL A 69 4.80 4.89 -10.53
C VAL A 69 4.81 6.36 -10.94
N ASN A 70 5.11 7.26 -9.99
CA ASN A 70 5.22 8.70 -10.28
C ASN A 70 6.32 9.00 -11.29
N MET A 71 7.45 8.28 -11.27
CA MET A 71 8.50 8.46 -12.27
C MET A 71 8.02 8.06 -13.67
N ILE A 72 7.31 6.93 -13.79
CA ILE A 72 6.78 6.43 -15.07
C ILE A 72 5.72 7.40 -15.62
N ASP A 73 4.80 7.86 -14.79
CA ASP A 73 3.76 8.81 -15.19
C ASP A 73 4.35 10.13 -15.72
N ASN A 74 5.46 10.59 -15.14
CA ASN A 74 6.17 11.78 -15.61
C ASN A 74 7.03 11.55 -16.87
N LEU A 75 7.34 10.29 -17.21
CA LEU A 75 8.10 9.92 -18.39
C LEU A 75 7.22 9.70 -19.62
N ILE A 76 5.93 9.43 -19.43
CA ILE A 76 4.95 9.37 -20.50
C ILE A 76 4.47 10.82 -20.72
N PRO A 77 4.89 11.50 -21.80
CA PRO A 77 4.31 12.80 -22.12
C PRO A 77 2.82 12.56 -22.35
N SER A 78 1.97 13.41 -21.79
CA SER A 78 0.57 13.46 -22.20
C SER A 78 0.53 13.66 -23.72
N GLU A 79 0.25 12.61 -24.48
CA GLU A 79 -0.05 12.68 -25.91
C GLU A 79 -1.44 13.32 -26.08
N ASP A 80 -1.59 14.57 -25.66
CA ASP A 80 -2.75 15.40 -25.97
C ASP A 80 -2.23 16.76 -26.46
N SER A 81 -2.12 16.83 -27.80
CA SER A 81 -2.15 18.07 -28.59
C SER A 81 -3.58 18.43 -28.95
#